data_AF-A0A534RG06-F1
#
_entry.id   AF-A0A534RG06-F1
#
_cell.length_a   1.000
_cell.length_b   1.000
_cell.length_c   1.000
_cell.angle_alpha   90.00
_cell.angle_beta   90.00
_cell.angle_gamma   90.00
#
_symmetry.space_group_name_H-M   'P 1'
#
loop_
_entity.id
_entity.type
_entity.pdbx_description
1 polymer ?
#
loop_
_entity_poly.entity_id
_entity_poly.type
_entity_poly.pdbx_seq_one_letter_code
_entity_poly.pdbx_strand_id
1 'polypeptide(L)'
;RRPATLSRAICTDLLRHRLRFRGVLFSDDLEMNAVAGRTPPGRAAVAALKAGCDMLLVCQSLGAARAAMRGVEDALAQGALAPEAVAAALVRIETLRRHRPAPRLTSLGWSAHARLARRIAAGRDWRRGGH
;
A
#
# COMPACT_ATOMS: atom_id res chain seq x y z
N ARG A 1 -15.12 14.61 2.94
CA ARG A 1 -13.75 14.23 3.41
C ARG A 1 -13.10 13.33 2.36
N ARG A 2 -11.83 13.55 2.01
CA ARG A 2 -11.07 12.74 1.04
C ARG A 2 -10.27 11.66 1.80
N PRO A 3 -10.27 10.39 1.38
CA PRO A 3 -9.46 9.34 2.01
C PRO A 3 -7.96 9.68 1.98
N ALA A 4 -7.22 9.24 3.00
CA ALA A 4 -5.78 9.50 3.12
C ALA A 4 -5.00 8.99 1.90
N THR A 5 -5.32 7.79 1.42
CA THR A 5 -4.77 7.15 0.22
C THR A 5 -4.81 8.03 -1.02
N LEU A 6 -5.81 8.91 -1.13
CA LEU A 6 -5.96 9.78 -2.29
C LEU A 6 -5.44 11.20 -2.02
N SER A 7 -4.93 11.50 -0.83
CA SER A 7 -4.60 12.87 -0.41
C SER A 7 -3.12 13.20 -0.61
N ARG A 8 -2.81 14.13 -1.52
CA ARG A 8 -1.44 14.63 -1.71
C ARG A 8 -0.86 15.27 -0.45
N ALA A 9 -1.68 15.99 0.31
CA ALA A 9 -1.27 16.59 1.58
C ALA A 9 -0.77 15.56 2.60
N ILE A 10 -1.34 14.34 2.55
CA ILE A 10 -0.91 13.25 3.44
C ILE A 10 0.24 12.47 2.81
N CYS A 11 0.04 11.89 1.62
CA CYS A 11 1.00 10.98 1.01
C CYS A 11 2.30 11.68 0.57
N THR A 12 2.22 12.90 0.04
CA THR A 12 3.39 13.64 -0.43
C THR A 12 3.86 14.64 0.62
N ASP A 13 3.03 15.61 0.99
CA ASP A 13 3.49 16.75 1.80
C ASP A 13 3.88 16.31 3.22
N LEU A 14 3.06 15.46 3.85
CA LEU A 14 3.39 14.91 5.17
C LEU A 14 4.39 13.75 5.08
N LEU A 15 4.02 12.62 4.47
CA LEU A 15 4.84 11.41 4.55
C LEU A 15 6.17 11.55 3.78
N ARG A 16 6.12 12.00 2.52
CA ARG A 16 7.31 12.06 1.66
C ARG A 16 8.23 13.23 2.01
N HIS A 17 7.66 14.40 2.31
CA HIS A 17 8.44 15.61 2.56
C HIS A 17 8.72 15.85 4.05
N ARG A 18 7.69 16.01 4.90
CA ARG A 18 7.90 16.35 6.32
C ARG A 18 8.50 15.21 7.12
N LEU A 19 7.95 14.00 7.01
CA LEU A 19 8.46 12.80 7.69
C LEU A 19 9.62 12.13 6.93
N ARG A 20 9.89 12.59 5.70
CA ARG A 20 10.99 12.12 4.85
C ARG A 20 10.97 10.61 4.63
N PHE A 21 9.80 9.98 4.61
CA PHE A 21 9.69 8.54 4.37
C PHE A 21 10.17 8.19 2.96
N ARG A 22 11.21 7.35 2.83
CA ARG A 22 11.83 6.99 1.54
C ARG A 22 11.47 5.60 1.02
N GLY A 23 10.73 4.82 1.81
CA GLY A 23 10.23 3.51 1.40
C GLY A 23 9.05 3.59 0.43
N VAL A 24 8.45 2.42 0.17
CA VAL A 24 7.28 2.25 -0.70
C VAL A 24 6.01 2.62 0.06
N LEU A 25 5.20 3.52 -0.50
CA LEU A 25 3.85 3.82 -0.02
C LEU A 25 2.86 2.91 -0.75
N PHE A 26 2.26 1.97 -0.03
CA PHE A 26 1.15 1.16 -0.51
C PHE A 26 -0.16 1.92 -0.31
N SER A 27 -1.05 1.84 -1.29
CA SER A 27 -2.45 2.18 -1.05
C SER A 27 -3.09 1.14 -0.12
N ASP A 28 -4.22 1.48 0.51
CA ASP A 28 -5.18 0.47 0.93
C ASP A 28 -5.94 -0.08 -0.30
N ASP A 29 -6.77 -1.11 -0.14
CA ASP A 29 -7.54 -1.69 -1.24
C ASP A 29 -8.48 -0.64 -1.87
N LEU A 30 -8.25 -0.36 -3.15
CA LEU A 30 -9.00 0.65 -3.91
C LEU A 30 -10.45 0.22 -4.19
N GLU A 31 -10.78 -1.05 -3.97
CA GLU A 31 -12.14 -1.57 -4.07
C GLU A 31 -12.93 -1.43 -2.75
N MET A 32 -12.31 -0.98 -1.65
CA MET A 32 -13.03 -0.75 -0.40
C MET A 32 -14.10 0.34 -0.54
N ASN A 33 -15.23 0.20 0.15
CA ASN A 33 -16.37 1.13 0.09
C ASN A 33 -16.00 2.61 0.29
N ALA A 34 -14.99 2.90 1.09
CA ALA A 34 -14.49 4.26 1.33
C ALA A 34 -13.93 4.93 0.05
N VAL A 35 -13.52 4.14 -0.94
CA VAL A 35 -12.94 4.54 -2.22
C VAL A 35 -13.89 4.17 -3.38
N ALA A 36 -14.31 2.91 -3.47
CA ALA A 36 -15.11 2.36 -4.56
C ALA A 36 -16.48 3.02 -4.71
N GLY A 37 -17.15 3.38 -3.61
CA GLY A 37 -18.46 4.05 -3.65
C GLY A 37 -18.42 5.47 -4.24
N ARG A 38 -17.23 6.02 -4.51
CA ARG A 38 -17.03 7.41 -4.95
C ARG A 38 -16.22 7.53 -6.24
N THR A 39 -15.43 6.53 -6.60
CA THR A 39 -14.47 6.66 -7.70
C THR A 39 -14.23 5.32 -8.39
N PRO A 40 -14.42 5.23 -9.72
CA PRO A 40 -14.10 4.01 -10.48
C PRO A 40 -12.62 3.60 -10.34
N PRO A 41 -12.28 2.30 -10.42
CA PRO A 41 -10.93 1.79 -10.18
C PRO A 41 -9.81 2.51 -10.94
N GLY A 42 -10.01 2.77 -12.25
CA GLY A 42 -9.04 3.53 -13.07
C GLY A 42 -8.75 4.94 -12.53
N ARG A 43 -9.81 5.68 -12.16
CA ARG A 43 -9.66 7.02 -11.58
C ARG A 43 -9.06 6.97 -10.18
N ALA A 44 -9.40 5.96 -9.39
CA ALA A 44 -8.86 5.76 -8.04
C ALA A 44 -7.36 5.48 -8.09
N ALA A 45 -6.92 4.61 -9.01
CA ALA A 45 -5.52 4.29 -9.26
C ALA A 45 -4.69 5.53 -9.62
N VAL A 46 -5.16 6.29 -10.62
CA VAL A 46 -4.49 7.54 -11.04
C VAL A 46 -4.45 8.56 -9.89
N ALA A 47 -5.54 8.70 -9.13
CA ALA A 47 -5.59 9.61 -8.00
C ALA A 47 -4.63 9.21 -6.87
N ALA A 48 -4.47 7.91 -6.59
CA ALA A 48 -3.52 7.42 -5.58
C ALA A 48 -2.07 7.65 -6.01
N LEU A 49 -1.73 7.38 -7.29
CA LEU A 49 -0.39 7.69 -7.83
C LEU A 49 -0.09 9.19 -7.76
N LYS A 50 -1.06 10.04 -8.15
CA LYS A 50 -0.93 11.51 -8.03
C LYS A 50 -0.82 12.00 -6.58
N ALA A 51 -1.38 11.27 -5.62
CA ALA A 51 -1.23 11.57 -4.21
C ALA A 51 0.18 11.26 -3.70
N GLY A 52 0.88 10.30 -4.33
CA GLY A 52 2.23 9.88 -3.99
C GLY A 52 2.37 8.41 -3.57
N CYS A 53 1.31 7.61 -3.73
CA CYS A 53 1.42 6.15 -3.58
C CYS A 53 2.34 5.58 -4.66
N ASP A 54 3.10 4.55 -4.30
CA ASP A 54 4.02 3.84 -5.19
C ASP A 54 3.41 2.51 -5.68
N MET A 55 2.67 1.81 -4.81
CA MET A 55 2.05 0.52 -5.11
C MET A 55 0.54 0.57 -4.84
N LEU A 56 -0.26 0.07 -5.78
CA LEU A 56 -1.72 0.08 -5.71
C LEU A 56 -2.25 -1.31 -5.35
N LEU A 57 -3.12 -1.39 -4.35
CA LEU A 57 -3.81 -2.60 -3.95
C LEU A 57 -5.22 -2.62 -4.56
N VAL A 58 -5.52 -3.70 -5.29
CA VAL A 58 -6.83 -3.99 -5.89
C VAL A 58 -7.08 -5.47 -5.65
N CYS A 59 -7.85 -5.79 -4.61
CA CYS A 59 -7.83 -7.13 -4.01
C CYS A 59 -9.09 -7.96 -4.25
N GLN A 60 -10.20 -7.36 -4.69
CA GLN A 60 -11.50 -8.05 -4.78
C GLN A 60 -11.77 -8.62 -6.17
N SER A 61 -11.34 -7.95 -7.25
CA SER A 61 -11.65 -8.41 -8.60
C SER A 61 -10.56 -8.16 -9.65
N LEU A 62 -10.33 -9.15 -10.51
CA LEU A 62 -9.44 -9.02 -11.66
C LEU A 62 -9.96 -7.97 -12.67
N GLY A 63 -11.28 -7.82 -12.77
CA GLY A 63 -11.91 -6.79 -13.61
C GLY A 63 -11.53 -5.38 -13.17
N ALA A 64 -11.61 -5.09 -11.87
CA ALA A 64 -11.18 -3.81 -11.32
C ALA A 64 -9.66 -3.62 -11.45
N ALA A 65 -8.86 -4.66 -11.21
CA ALA A 65 -7.41 -4.58 -11.38
C ALA A 65 -7.03 -4.20 -12.81
N ARG A 66 -7.66 -4.83 -13.81
CA ARG A 66 -7.49 -4.47 -15.23
C ARG A 66 -7.98 -3.06 -15.54
N ALA A 67 -9.08 -2.61 -14.94
CA ALA A 67 -9.58 -1.24 -15.12
C ALA A 67 -8.66 -0.20 -14.47
N ALA A 68 -8.05 -0.52 -13.32
CA ALA A 68 -7.02 0.29 -12.68
C ALA A 68 -5.79 0.44 -13.58
N MET A 69 -5.27 -0.68 -14.12
CA MET A 69 -4.14 -0.68 -15.06
C MET A 69 -4.42 0.18 -16.29
N ARG A 70 -5.55 -0.05 -16.99
CA ARG A 70 -5.94 0.75 -18.16
C ARG A 70 -6.05 2.24 -17.83
N GLY A 71 -6.64 2.59 -16.69
CA GLY A 71 -6.74 3.99 -16.28
C GLY A 71 -5.38 4.66 -16.08
N VAL A 72 -4.37 3.91 -15.61
CA VAL A 72 -2.99 4.41 -15.48
C VAL A 72 -2.33 4.54 -16.85
N GLU A 73 -2.48 3.54 -17.73
CA GLU A 73 -1.96 3.57 -19.11
C GLU A 73 -2.53 4.78 -19.89
N ASP A 74 -3.84 4.97 -19.85
CA ASP A 74 -4.53 6.09 -20.48
C ASP A 74 -4.03 7.43 -19.92
N ALA A 75 -3.88 7.53 -18.59
CA ALA A 75 -3.41 8.76 -17.96
C ALA A 75 -1.95 9.09 -18.32
N LEU A 76 -1.10 8.09 -18.53
CA LEU A 76 0.26 8.28 -19.03
C LEU A 76 0.23 8.74 -20.49
N ALA A 77 -0.52 8.06 -21.35
CA ALA A 77 -0.65 8.40 -22.78
C ALA A 77 -1.19 9.83 -23.00
N GLN A 78 -2.10 10.28 -22.14
CA GLN A 78 -2.71 11.60 -22.20
C GLN A 78 -1.88 12.69 -21.47
N GLY A 79 -0.72 12.35 -20.88
CA GLY A 79 0.08 13.28 -20.08
C GLY A 79 -0.57 13.72 -18.77
N ALA A 80 -1.68 13.08 -18.37
CA ALA A 80 -2.36 13.35 -17.11
C ALA A 80 -1.57 12.80 -15.91
N LEU A 81 -0.70 11.81 -16.10
CA LEU A 81 0.25 11.30 -15.11
C LEU A 81 1.68 11.48 -15.64
N ALA A 82 2.56 12.05 -14.83
CA ALA A 82 3.97 12.25 -15.19
C ALA A 82 4.72 10.91 -15.18
N PRO A 83 5.41 10.52 -16.29
CA PRO A 83 6.21 9.30 -16.34
C PRO A 83 7.27 9.23 -15.23
N GLU A 84 7.83 10.37 -14.84
CA GLU A 84 8.87 10.49 -13.81
C GLU A 84 8.33 10.08 -12.42
N ALA A 85 7.05 10.34 -12.16
CA ALA A 85 6.42 9.94 -10.90
C ALA A 85 6.34 8.40 -10.80
N VAL A 86 5.98 7.74 -11.91
CA VAL A 86 5.95 6.27 -12.00
C VAL A 86 7.37 5.69 -11.92
N ALA A 87 8.33 6.28 -12.64
CA ALA A 87 9.73 5.87 -12.58
C ALA A 87 10.29 5.94 -11.14
N ALA A 88 10.00 7.03 -10.42
CA ALA A 88 10.42 7.19 -9.03
C ALA A 88 9.79 6.13 -8.10
N ALA A 89 8.53 5.74 -8.33
CA ALA A 89 7.87 4.67 -7.60
C ALA A 89 8.54 3.31 -7.87
N LEU A 90 8.83 3.00 -9.14
CA LEU A 90 9.51 1.76 -9.54
C LEU A 90 10.89 1.62 -8.89
N VAL A 91 11.67 2.71 -8.79
CA VAL A 91 12.96 2.70 -8.08
C VAL A 91 12.81 2.28 -6.62
N ARG A 92 11.78 2.78 -5.92
CA ARG A 92 11.51 2.41 -4.51
C ARG A 92 11.07 0.95 -4.38
N ILE A 93 10.21 0.49 -5.28
CA ILE A 93 9.72 -0.90 -5.31
C ILE A 93 10.89 -1.86 -5.54
N GLU A 94 11.77 -1.56 -6.50
CA GLU A 94 12.94 -2.41 -6.76
C GLU A 94 13.91 -2.42 -5.57
N THR A 95 14.10 -1.27 -4.94
CA THR A 95 14.93 -1.17 -3.73
C THR A 95 14.34 -2.02 -2.60
N LEU A 96 13.02 -1.96 -2.38
CA LEU A 96 12.35 -2.83 -1.40
C LEU A 96 12.55 -4.31 -1.72
N ARG A 97 12.37 -4.71 -2.99
CA ARG A 97 12.50 -6.11 -3.44
C ARG A 97 13.91 -6.65 -3.20
N ARG A 98 14.96 -5.86 -3.50
CA ARG A 98 16.36 -6.24 -3.25
C ARG A 98 16.67 -6.45 -1.76
N HIS A 99 16.07 -5.64 -0.88
CA HIS A 99 16.29 -5.76 0.57
C HIS A 99 15.43 -6.83 1.25
N ARG A 100 14.43 -7.38 0.55
CA ARG A 100 13.46 -8.34 1.10
C ARG A 100 13.34 -9.57 0.18
N PRO A 101 14.38 -10.43 0.12
CA PRO A 101 14.29 -11.67 -0.65
C PRO A 101 13.21 -12.60 -0.08
N ALA A 102 12.70 -13.51 -0.93
CA ALA A 102 11.70 -14.48 -0.54
C ALA A 102 12.19 -15.31 0.68
N PRO A 103 11.38 -15.42 1.75
CA PRO A 103 11.80 -16.16 2.93
C PRO A 103 11.77 -17.67 2.66
N ARG A 104 12.62 -18.41 3.38
CA ARG A 104 12.46 -19.86 3.47
C ARG A 104 11.22 -20.17 4.32
N LEU A 105 10.35 -21.04 3.82
CA LEU A 105 9.09 -21.39 4.48
C LEU A 105 9.22 -22.53 5.49
N THR A 106 10.45 -22.86 5.91
CA THR A 106 10.75 -24.00 6.80
C THR A 106 10.16 -23.86 8.21
N SER A 107 9.79 -22.64 8.60
CA SER A 107 9.22 -22.32 9.91
C SER A 107 7.69 -22.26 9.92
N LEU A 108 7.03 -22.50 8.78
CA LEU A 108 5.56 -22.60 8.74
C LEU A 108 5.11 -23.83 9.54
N GLY A 109 4.08 -23.66 10.37
CA GLY A 109 3.49 -24.75 11.17
C GLY A 109 4.28 -25.16 12.42
N TRP A 110 5.40 -24.51 12.75
CA TRP A 110 6.17 -24.85 13.95
C TRP A 110 5.35 -24.80 15.23
N SER A 111 5.45 -25.85 16.05
CA SER A 111 4.74 -25.96 17.33
C SER A 111 5.07 -24.81 18.30
N ALA A 112 6.28 -24.26 18.21
CA ALA A 112 6.69 -23.08 18.96
C ALA A 112 5.83 -21.84 18.64
N HIS A 113 5.48 -21.61 17.36
CA HIS A 113 4.60 -20.51 16.95
C HIS A 113 3.18 -20.71 17.50
N ALA A 114 2.64 -21.93 17.44
CA ALA A 114 1.33 -22.25 17.99
C ALA A 114 1.28 -22.09 19.53
N ARG A 115 2.37 -22.41 20.24
CA ARG A 115 2.48 -22.15 21.69
C ARG A 115 2.54 -20.65 21.99
N LEU A 116 3.32 -19.89 21.23
CA LEU A 116 3.40 -18.43 21.38
C LEU A 116 2.04 -17.77 21.13
N ALA A 117 1.34 -18.15 20.05
CA ALA A 117 0.02 -17.63 19.73
C ALA A 117 -0.98 -17.89 20.86
N ARG A 118 -1.00 -19.12 21.41
CA ARG A 118 -1.84 -19.45 22.58
C ARG A 118 -1.50 -18.61 23.81
N ARG A 119 -0.21 -18.33 24.06
CA ARG A 119 0.22 -17.46 25.18
C ARG A 119 -0.20 -16.00 24.99
N ILE A 120 -0.13 -15.47 23.77
CA ILE A 120 -0.62 -14.12 23.46
C ILE A 120 -2.13 -14.06 23.67
N ALA A 121 -2.87 -15.05 23.16
CA ALA A 121 -4.32 -15.14 23.30
C ALA A 121 -4.78 -15.34 24.75
N ALA A 122 -4.03 -16.11 25.56
CA ALA A 122 -4.33 -16.38 26.96
C ALA A 122 -4.07 -15.18 27.89
N GLY A 123 -3.59 -14.04 27.37
CA GLY A 123 -3.55 -12.79 28.12
C GLY A 123 -2.74 -12.86 29.41
N ARG A 124 -1.40 -12.84 29.31
CA ARG A 124 -0.68 -12.12 30.36
C ARG A 124 -0.94 -10.64 30.15
N ASP A 125 -1.63 -10.06 31.12
CA ASP A 125 -1.94 -8.65 31.23
C ASP A 125 -0.66 -7.82 31.10
N TRP A 126 -0.33 -7.37 29.89
CA TRP A 126 0.86 -6.57 29.61
C TRP A 126 0.82 -5.21 30.31
N ARG A 127 -0.32 -4.85 30.92
CA ARG A 127 -0.52 -3.63 31.71
C ARG A 127 0.06 -3.71 33.12
N ARG A 128 0.48 -4.88 33.61
CA ARG A 128 1.16 -5.02 34.92
C ARG A 128 2.66 -5.23 34.74
N GLY A 129 3.36 -4.17 34.40
CA GLY A 129 4.81 -4.19 34.21
C GLY A 129 5.38 -2.78 34.07
N GLY A 130 5.14 -1.95 35.08
CA GLY A 130 5.67 -0.59 35.15
C GLY A 130 5.01 0.21 36.26
N HIS A 131 5.44 -0.03 37.50
CA HIS A 131 6.05 0.95 38.41
C HIS A 131 6.64 0.18 39.59
#